data_AF-A0AAW6M8T0-F1
#
_entry.id   AF-A0AAW6M8T0-F1
#
_cell.length_a   1.000
_cell.length_b   1.000
_cell.length_c   1.000
_cell.angle_alpha   90.00
_cell.angle_beta   90.00
_cell.angle_gamma   90.00
#
_symmetry.space_group_name_H-M   'P 1'
#
loop_
_entity.id
_entity.type
_entity.pdbx_description
1 polymer ?
#
loop_
_entity_poly.entity_id
_entity_poly.type
_entity_poly.pdbx_seq_one_letter_code
_entity_poly.pdbx_strand_id
1 'polypeptide(L)'
;VVDVFYDAKPYVDAQTIKQMQSPCLPLLRTDKLVWTQNETFEGDAQMANFLKEKLKGAVVDWKLESLNGSVYKDGSFKLDIPNGGITDLGKISIPLTGI
;
A
#
# COMPACT_ATOMS: atom_id res chain seq x y z
N VAL A 1 -9.59 16.65 -5.58
CA VAL A 1 -9.12 17.80 -4.77
C VAL A 1 -9.21 19.02 -5.65
N VAL A 2 -9.71 20.13 -5.12
CA VAL A 2 -9.94 21.36 -5.89
C VAL A 2 -9.18 22.55 -5.29
N ASP A 3 -8.97 23.59 -6.07
CA ASP A 3 -8.49 24.88 -5.59
C ASP A 3 -9.63 25.78 -5.09
N VAL A 4 -9.35 27.06 -4.83
CA VAL A 4 -10.34 28.03 -4.31
C VAL A 4 -11.42 28.40 -5.34
N PHE A 5 -11.22 28.06 -6.62
CA PHE A 5 -12.16 28.29 -7.70
C PHE A 5 -12.91 27.02 -8.10
N TYR A 6 -12.76 25.93 -7.34
CA TYR A 6 -13.33 24.60 -7.60
C TYR A 6 -12.69 23.88 -8.81
N ASP A 7 -11.56 24.37 -9.32
CA ASP A 7 -10.85 23.71 -10.40
C ASP A 7 -10.02 22.54 -9.89
N ALA A 8 -9.90 21.49 -10.71
CA ALA A 8 -9.13 20.30 -10.37
C ALA A 8 -7.64 20.64 -10.27
N LYS A 9 -7.00 20.25 -9.16
CA LYS A 9 -5.55 20.42 -9.02
C LYS A 9 -4.78 19.42 -9.89
N PRO A 10 -3.68 19.82 -10.55
CA PRO A 10 -3.03 19.01 -11.59
C PRO A 10 -2.26 17.78 -11.07
N TYR A 11 -2.04 17.66 -9.76
CA TYR A 11 -1.21 16.60 -9.19
C TYR A 11 -1.99 15.36 -8.76
N VAL A 12 -3.33 15.38 -8.77
CA VAL A 12 -4.15 14.22 -8.39
C VAL A 12 -5.52 14.29 -9.06
N ASP A 13 -5.92 13.22 -9.71
CA ASP A 13 -7.25 13.12 -10.33
C ASP A 13 -8.31 12.61 -9.36
N ALA A 14 -9.58 12.68 -9.78
CA ALA A 14 -10.71 12.23 -8.96
C ALA A 14 -10.67 10.71 -8.67
N GLN A 15 -10.14 9.91 -9.59
CA GLN A 15 -10.05 8.46 -9.44
C GLN A 15 -9.06 8.08 -8.35
N THR A 16 -7.89 8.73 -8.33
CA THR A 16 -6.85 8.54 -7.31
C THR A 16 -7.36 8.96 -5.94
N ILE A 17 -8.08 10.09 -5.82
CA ILE A 17 -8.73 10.49 -4.57
C ILE A 17 -9.74 9.44 -4.10
N LYS A 18 -10.57 8.92 -5.02
CA LYS A 18 -11.53 7.86 -4.70
C LYS A 18 -10.83 6.60 -4.18
N GLN A 19 -9.69 6.22 -4.76
CA GLN A 19 -8.89 5.08 -4.29
C GLN A 19 -8.32 5.32 -2.88
N MET A 20 -7.77 6.51 -2.63
CA MET A 20 -7.25 6.89 -1.31
C MET A 20 -8.34 7.00 -0.22
N GLN A 21 -9.60 7.14 -0.62
CA GLN A 21 -10.77 7.17 0.27
C GLN A 21 -11.51 5.83 0.35
N SER A 22 -10.91 4.74 -0.16
CA SER A 22 -11.51 3.41 -0.05
C SER A 22 -11.74 3.02 1.42
N PRO A 23 -12.91 2.46 1.78
CA PRO A 23 -13.14 1.96 3.13
C PRO A 23 -12.25 0.76 3.48
N CYS A 24 -11.71 0.05 2.48
CA CYS A 24 -10.67 -0.96 2.67
C CYS A 24 -9.41 -0.51 1.93
N LEU A 25 -8.37 -0.13 2.66
CA LEU A 25 -7.20 0.56 2.10
C LEU A 25 -5.91 -0.09 2.58
N PRO A 26 -5.11 -0.68 1.66
CA PRO A 26 -3.75 -1.10 1.95
C PRO A 26 -2.87 0.11 2.24
N LEU A 27 -2.00 -0.03 3.25
CA LEU A 27 -1.06 0.98 3.67
C LEU A 27 0.33 0.35 3.74
N LEU A 28 1.34 1.09 3.28
CA LEU A 28 2.74 0.73 3.42
C LEU A 28 3.43 1.88 4.15
N ARG A 29 3.88 1.63 5.37
CA ARG A 29 4.66 2.61 6.14
C ARG A 29 6.13 2.33 5.98
N THR A 30 6.89 3.32 5.56
CA THR A 30 8.31 3.19 5.32
C THR A 30 8.99 4.53 5.62
N ASP A 31 10.25 4.48 6.03
CA ASP A 31 11.01 5.67 6.43
C ASP A 31 11.37 6.56 5.23
N LYS A 32 11.37 6.00 4.01
CA LYS A 32 11.71 6.75 2.79
C LYS A 32 11.06 6.19 1.54
N LEU A 33 10.91 7.06 0.55
CA LEU A 33 10.29 6.75 -0.74
C LEU A 33 11.31 6.59 -1.88
N VAL A 34 12.59 6.85 -1.62
CA VAL A 34 13.68 6.70 -2.58
C VAL A 34 14.73 5.77 -1.98
N TRP A 35 15.05 4.72 -2.72
CA TRP A 35 15.97 3.66 -2.32
C TRP A 35 17.03 3.50 -3.40
N THR A 36 18.25 3.19 -3.00
CA THR A 36 19.37 2.91 -3.89
C THR A 36 19.74 1.44 -3.90
N GLN A 37 20.42 1.02 -4.97
CA GLN A 37 21.02 -0.30 -5.09
C GLN A 37 21.98 -0.51 -3.91
N ASN A 38 21.95 -1.70 -3.29
CA ASN A 38 22.66 -2.07 -2.05
C ASN A 38 22.03 -1.65 -0.71
N GLU A 39 20.80 -1.14 -0.72
CA GLU A 39 20.01 -0.95 0.49
C GLU A 39 19.00 -2.09 0.68
N THR A 40 18.48 -2.25 1.90
CA THR A 40 17.35 -3.14 2.16
C THR A 40 16.09 -2.29 2.23
N PHE A 41 15.18 -2.47 1.29
CA PHE A 41 13.84 -1.89 1.39
C PHE A 41 13.15 -2.46 2.62
N GLU A 42 12.64 -1.58 3.49
CA GLU A 42 11.86 -1.96 4.65
C GLU A 42 10.55 -1.18 4.70
N GLY A 43 9.45 -1.88 4.94
CA GLY A 43 8.17 -1.24 5.19
C GLY A 43 7.20 -2.15 5.92
N ASP A 44 6.41 -1.55 6.81
CA ASP A 44 5.33 -2.23 7.51
C ASP A 44 4.07 -2.19 6.64
N ALA A 45 3.61 -3.37 6.25
CA ALA A 45 2.36 -3.56 5.54
C ALA A 45 1.19 -3.55 6.53
N GLN A 46 0.20 -2.73 6.24
CA GLN A 46 -0.97 -2.51 7.06
C GLN A 46 -2.24 -2.51 6.20
N MET A 47 -3.39 -2.75 6.82
CA MET A 47 -4.70 -2.60 6.18
C MET A 47 -5.62 -1.78 7.07
N ALA A 48 -6.19 -0.71 6.54
CA ALA A 48 -7.34 -0.06 7.15
C ALA A 48 -8.62 -0.72 6.64
N ASN A 49 -9.50 -1.17 7.55
CA ASN A 49 -10.79 -1.74 7.19
C ASN A 49 -11.93 -1.04 7.95
N PHE A 50 -12.65 -0.20 7.21
CA PHE A 50 -13.86 0.51 7.61
C PHE A 50 -15.11 0.00 6.85
N LEU A 51 -15.05 -1.20 6.27
CA LEU A 51 -16.25 -1.89 5.82
C LEU A 51 -17.14 -2.23 7.02
N LYS A 52 -18.42 -2.54 6.77
CA LYS A 52 -19.36 -2.93 7.83
C LYS A 52 -18.95 -4.22 8.53
N GLU A 53 -18.16 -5.06 7.88
CA GLU A 53 -17.81 -6.40 8.34
C GLU A 53 -16.30 -6.59 8.46
N LYS A 54 -15.89 -7.51 9.33
CA LYS A 54 -14.51 -7.98 9.39
C LYS A 54 -14.22 -8.92 8.21
N LEU A 55 -13.01 -8.88 7.68
CA LEU A 55 -12.57 -9.81 6.64
C LEU A 55 -11.96 -11.04 7.33
N LYS A 56 -12.63 -12.19 7.24
CA LYS A 56 -12.15 -13.44 7.83
C LYS A 56 -11.23 -14.17 6.85
N GLY A 57 -10.09 -14.65 7.32
CA GLY A 57 -9.12 -15.42 6.53
C GLY A 57 -8.67 -14.68 5.27
N ALA A 58 -8.56 -13.36 5.35
CA ALA A 58 -8.16 -12.52 4.22
C ALA A 58 -6.75 -12.89 3.76
N VAL A 59 -6.55 -12.88 2.45
CA VAL A 59 -5.22 -12.99 1.83
C VAL A 59 -4.90 -11.63 1.22
N VAL A 60 -3.77 -11.07 1.62
CA VAL A 60 -3.27 -9.79 1.10
C VAL A 60 -1.98 -10.05 0.36
N ASP A 61 -2.04 -9.99 -0.95
CA ASP A 61 -0.89 -10.18 -1.84
C ASP A 61 -0.14 -8.86 -2.04
N TRP A 62 1.19 -8.94 -2.13
CA TRP A 62 2.04 -7.81 -2.45
C TRP A 62 3.10 -8.20 -3.47
N LYS A 63 3.53 -7.22 -4.27
CA LYS A 63 4.61 -7.37 -5.24
C LYS A 63 5.44 -6.10 -5.31
N LEU A 64 6.75 -6.28 -5.45
CA LEU A 64 7.70 -5.27 -5.87
C LEU A 64 8.02 -5.54 -7.33
N GLU A 65 7.64 -4.61 -8.20
CA GLU A 65 7.78 -4.74 -9.65
C GLU A 65 8.45 -3.50 -10.27
N SER A 66 9.21 -3.71 -11.33
CA SER A 66 9.72 -2.63 -12.16
C SER A 66 8.63 -2.07 -13.08
N LEU A 67 8.86 -0.87 -13.63
CA LEU A 67 7.90 -0.19 -14.51
C LEU A 67 7.54 -0.96 -15.79
N ASN A 68 8.38 -1.93 -16.19
CA ASN A 68 8.12 -2.82 -17.32
C ASN A 68 7.28 -4.07 -16.92
N GLY A 69 6.86 -4.19 -15.65
CA GLY A 69 6.06 -5.29 -15.12
C GLY A 69 6.86 -6.53 -14.69
N SER A 70 8.20 -6.50 -14.70
CA SER A 70 8.99 -7.61 -14.14
C SER A 70 8.92 -7.60 -12.62
N VAL A 71 8.50 -8.72 -12.03
CA VAL A 71 8.39 -8.88 -10.58
C VAL A 71 9.76 -9.21 -10.01
N TYR A 72 10.24 -8.38 -9.08
CA TYR A 72 11.48 -8.62 -8.34
C TYR A 72 11.24 -9.53 -7.13
N LYS A 73 10.16 -9.28 -6.39
CA LYS A 73 9.77 -10.06 -5.22
C LYS A 73 8.27 -9.92 -4.97
N ASP A 74 7.68 -10.97 -4.44
CA ASP A 74 6.28 -11.01 -4.03
C ASP A 74 6.12 -11.84 -2.75
N GLY A 75 4.93 -11.75 -2.19
CA GLY A 75 4.51 -12.55 -1.04
C GLY A 75 3.06 -12.27 -0.67
N SER A 76 2.61 -12.91 0.40
CA SER A 76 1.26 -12.73 0.90
C SER A 76 1.18 -12.81 2.41
N PHE A 77 0.18 -12.12 2.96
CA PHE A 77 -0.21 -12.22 4.36
C PHE A 77 -1.56 -12.91 4.46
N LYS A 78 -1.74 -13.76 5.47
CA LYS A 78 -3.02 -14.43 5.73
C LYS A 78 -3.43 -14.26 7.18
N LEU A 79 -4.52 -13.50 7.40
CA LEU A 79 -5.04 -13.18 8.72
C LEU A 79 -6.49 -12.66 8.66
N ASP A 80 -7.13 -12.62 9.82
CA ASP A 80 -8.39 -11.89 9.98
C ASP A 80 -8.11 -10.38 10.08
N ILE A 81 -8.88 -9.57 9.36
CA ILE A 81 -8.79 -8.10 9.39
C ILE A 81 -10.06 -7.55 10.05
N PRO A 82 -10.00 -7.10 11.32
CA PRO A 82 -11.16 -6.53 12.02
C PRO A 82 -11.70 -5.28 11.32
N ASN A 83 -12.98 -4.99 11.53
CA ASN A 83 -13.59 -3.70 11.18
C ASN A 83 -13.17 -2.67 12.24
N GLY A 84 -12.88 -1.44 11.81
CA GLY A 84 -12.91 -0.24 12.65
C GLY A 84 -11.54 0.34 12.95
N GLY A 85 -10.48 -0.13 12.26
CA GLY A 85 -9.13 0.34 12.52
C GLY A 85 -8.10 -0.10 11.49
N ILE A 86 -6.84 0.13 11.85
CA ILE A 86 -5.66 -0.29 11.10
C ILE A 86 -5.17 -1.60 11.69
N THR A 87 -4.94 -2.59 10.84
CA THR A 87 -4.38 -3.90 11.19
C THR A 87 -2.98 -4.02 10.64
N ASP A 88 -2.02 -4.39 11.49
CA ASP A 88 -0.66 -4.74 11.05
C ASP A 88 -0.68 -6.11 10.36
N LEU A 89 -0.26 -6.16 9.11
CA LEU A 89 -0.18 -7.39 8.32
C LEU A 89 1.18 -8.08 8.51
N GLY A 90 2.24 -7.28 8.57
CA GLY A 90 3.61 -7.74 8.78
C GLY A 90 4.65 -6.82 8.12
N LYS A 91 5.93 -7.11 8.36
CA LYS A 91 7.04 -6.36 7.77
C LYS A 91 7.43 -6.97 6.41
N ILE A 92 7.59 -6.11 5.41
CA ILE A 92 8.24 -6.44 4.14
C ILE A 92 9.69 -5.96 4.24
N SER A 93 10.64 -6.87 4.06
CA SER A 93 12.07 -6.58 4.06
C SER A 93 12.73 -7.27 2.87
N ILE A 94 13.29 -6.47 1.96
CA ILE A 94 13.79 -6.93 0.66
C ILE A 94 15.17 -6.30 0.42
N PRO A 95 16.25 -7.09 0.40
CA PRO A 95 17.55 -6.60 -0.05
C PRO A 95 17.44 -6.19 -1.52
N LEU A 96 17.84 -4.97 -1.86
CA LEU A 96 17.86 -4.43 -3.23
C LEU A 96 19.24 -4.64 -3.90
N THR A 97 20.00 -5.63 -3.44
CA THR A 97 21.30 -5.97 -4.02
C THR A 97 21.08 -6.61 -5.39
N GLY A 98 21.68 -6.04 -6.43
CA GLY A 98 21.60 -6.56 -7.80
C GLY A 98 20.38 -6.13 -8.60
N ILE A 99 19.64 -5.12 -8.14
CA ILE A 99 18.70 -4.32 -8.96
C ILE A 99 19.49 -3.18 -9.60
#